data_AF-A0A2V8T8D3-F1
#
_entry.id   AF-A0A2V8T8D3-F1
#
_cell.length_a   1.000
_cell.length_b   1.000
_cell.length_c   1.000
_cell.angle_alpha   90.00
_cell.angle_beta   90.00
_cell.angle_gamma   90.00
#
_symmetry.space_group_name_H-M   'P 1'
#
loop_
_entity.id
_entity.type
_entity.pdbx_description
1 polymer ?
#
loop_
_entity_poly.entity_id
_entity_poly.type
_entity_poly.pdbx_seq_one_letter_code
_entity_poly.pdbx_strand_id
1 'polypeptide(L)'
;HFLDNIIDVSEYPIPEIADITKLNRKIGLGVMGWADLLALLGVPYDSEDAIKLGEEIMSFISREALEGSVELAKQRGPFPRWFQESIYREDENGQASRLHSQAPRSREPRRNATVTSVAPTGTISLIANCSSGIEPIYSIVYTRLSFESERMTFVHPLFMQYASNKGFYSESLMKRVLKRGSLQSLDEVPTEARRAFVTAREIAPEWHVRMQAAFQKHIDAAVSKTINFPAGATVDDVKRAYLLAHELGCKGITVYRDGSREKQVLSTEMEDMSEPLTLASAGHAEMERPENQLLARNICPDCGDTLRQNGGCLYCTCGYSVCVQT
;
A
#
# COMPACT_ATOMS: atom_id res chain seq x y z
N HIS A 1 -8.64 -12.42 15.99
CA HIS A 1 -8.65 -12.06 17.44
C HIS A 1 -8.11 -10.64 17.68
N PHE A 2 -6.84 -10.32 17.35
CA PHE A 2 -6.23 -9.00 17.62
C PHE A 2 -7.07 -7.82 17.09
N LEU A 3 -7.38 -7.77 15.80
CA LEU A 3 -8.14 -6.67 15.20
C LEU A 3 -9.56 -6.52 15.76
N ASP A 4 -10.22 -7.62 16.18
CA ASP A 4 -11.54 -7.56 16.81
C ASP A 4 -11.46 -6.93 18.20
N ASN A 5 -10.39 -7.20 18.97
CA ASN A 5 -10.19 -6.59 20.28
C ASN A 5 -9.97 -5.07 20.18
N ILE A 6 -9.29 -4.60 19.13
CA ILE A 6 -9.04 -3.17 18.91
C ILE A 6 -10.36 -2.38 18.88
N ILE A 7 -11.44 -2.93 18.34
CA ILE A 7 -12.75 -2.27 18.30
C ILE A 7 -13.26 -1.94 19.72
N ASP A 8 -13.01 -2.83 20.68
CA ASP A 8 -13.55 -2.70 22.04
C ASP A 8 -12.68 -1.80 22.93
N VAL A 9 -11.36 -1.74 22.69
CA VAL A 9 -10.42 -0.91 23.47
C VAL A 9 -10.17 0.47 22.87
N SER A 10 -10.60 0.72 21.63
CA SER A 10 -10.41 2.02 20.99
C SER A 10 -11.28 3.09 21.63
N GLU A 11 -10.70 4.26 21.85
CA GLU A 11 -11.44 5.48 22.16
C GLU A 11 -11.84 6.18 20.87
N TYR A 12 -13.12 6.52 20.76
CA TYR A 12 -13.68 7.15 19.56
C TYR A 12 -13.92 8.64 19.84
N PRO A 13 -13.54 9.54 18.92
CA PRO A 13 -13.67 10.98 19.15
C PRO A 13 -15.12 11.46 19.16
N ILE A 14 -16.03 10.70 18.55
CA ILE A 14 -17.44 11.04 18.37
C ILE A 14 -18.28 9.78 18.67
N PRO A 15 -19.32 9.84 19.53
CA PRO A 15 -20.12 8.68 19.92
C PRO A 15 -20.73 7.91 18.73
N GLU A 16 -21.19 8.63 17.71
CA GLU A 16 -21.78 8.05 16.50
C GLU A 16 -20.80 7.14 15.74
N ILE A 17 -19.51 7.45 15.77
CA ILE A 17 -18.45 6.59 15.20
C ILE A 17 -18.28 5.32 16.03
N ALA A 18 -18.32 5.45 17.37
CA ALA A 18 -18.25 4.30 18.26
C ALA A 18 -19.41 3.33 18.02
N ASP A 19 -20.62 3.87 17.92
CA ASP A 19 -21.84 3.11 17.71
C ASP A 19 -21.79 2.36 16.38
N ILE A 20 -21.49 3.05 15.27
CA ILE A 20 -21.45 2.38 13.95
C ILE A 20 -20.32 1.35 13.85
N THR A 21 -19.19 1.59 14.52
CA THR A 21 -18.06 0.67 14.55
C THR A 21 -18.41 -0.58 15.34
N LYS A 22 -19.03 -0.44 16.52
CA LYS A 22 -19.47 -1.59 17.35
C LYS A 22 -20.62 -2.37 16.71
N LEU A 23 -21.50 -1.70 15.96
CA LEU A 23 -22.62 -2.34 15.24
C LEU A 23 -22.17 -3.22 14.08
N ASN A 24 -21.13 -2.81 13.34
CA ASN A 24 -20.65 -3.54 12.16
C ASN A 24 -19.39 -4.37 12.41
N ARG A 25 -18.57 -3.94 13.36
CA ARG A 25 -17.27 -4.55 13.71
C ARG A 25 -16.39 -4.81 12.49
N LYS A 26 -16.31 -3.85 11.57
CA LYS A 26 -15.47 -3.97 10.36
C LYS A 26 -13.99 -3.98 10.76
N ILE A 27 -13.26 -4.95 10.24
CA ILE A 27 -11.79 -5.00 10.30
C ILE A 27 -11.24 -5.17 8.88
N GLY A 28 -9.92 -5.03 8.74
CA GLY A 28 -9.22 -5.20 7.48
C GLY A 28 -7.85 -5.84 7.69
N LEU A 29 -7.79 -7.16 7.61
CA LEU A 29 -6.53 -7.91 7.52
C LEU A 29 -6.00 -7.80 6.08
N GLY A 30 -4.76 -7.34 5.95
CA GLY A 30 -4.09 -7.16 4.67
C GLY A 30 -2.72 -7.82 4.63
N VAL A 31 -1.97 -7.52 3.57
CA VAL A 31 -0.59 -7.99 3.36
C VAL A 31 0.34 -6.81 3.10
N MET A 32 1.64 -7.04 3.31
CA MET A 32 2.76 -6.24 2.83
C MET A 32 3.90 -7.19 2.46
N GLY A 33 4.95 -6.69 1.78
CA GLY A 33 6.07 -7.52 1.34
C GLY A 33 5.81 -8.32 0.06
N TRP A 34 4.77 -7.97 -0.71
CA TRP A 34 4.40 -8.75 -1.91
C TRP A 34 5.50 -8.76 -2.98
N ALA A 35 6.06 -7.61 -3.32
CA ALA A 35 7.11 -7.54 -4.35
C ALA A 35 8.41 -8.23 -3.91
N ASP A 36 8.67 -8.23 -2.60
CA ASP A 36 9.82 -8.90 -2.01
C ASP A 36 9.68 -10.43 -2.09
N LEU A 37 8.49 -10.95 -1.80
CA LEU A 37 8.18 -12.37 -1.98
C LEU A 37 8.40 -12.80 -3.43
N LEU A 38 7.89 -12.02 -4.39
CA LEU A 38 8.08 -12.29 -5.81
C LEU A 38 9.56 -12.29 -6.20
N ALA A 39 10.33 -11.29 -5.75
CA ALA A 39 11.76 -11.21 -5.99
C ALA A 39 12.53 -12.41 -5.41
N LEU A 40 12.18 -12.86 -4.19
CA LEU A 40 12.75 -14.05 -3.54
C LEU A 40 12.45 -15.34 -4.31
N LEU A 41 11.26 -15.44 -4.92
CA LEU A 41 10.87 -16.57 -5.75
C LEU A 41 11.40 -16.46 -7.20
N GLY A 42 12.00 -15.34 -7.58
CA GLY A 42 12.43 -15.06 -8.95
C GLY A 42 11.26 -14.88 -9.93
N VAL A 43 10.07 -14.54 -9.43
CA VAL A 43 8.86 -14.33 -10.23
C VAL A 43 8.74 -12.84 -10.59
N PRO A 44 8.65 -12.47 -11.87
CA PRO A 44 8.44 -11.08 -12.26
C PRO A 44 7.07 -10.58 -11.81
N TYR A 45 6.98 -9.35 -11.32
CA TYR A 45 5.71 -8.75 -10.88
C TYR A 45 4.67 -8.71 -11.99
N ASP A 46 5.10 -8.40 -13.20
CA ASP A 46 4.31 -8.30 -14.43
C ASP A 46 4.19 -9.64 -15.16
N SER A 47 3.79 -10.68 -14.43
CA SER A 47 3.62 -12.04 -14.98
C SER A 47 2.34 -12.71 -14.54
N GLU A 48 1.86 -13.66 -15.35
CA GLU A 48 0.71 -14.51 -15.00
C GLU A 48 0.95 -15.32 -13.71
N ASP A 49 2.20 -15.73 -13.47
CA ASP A 49 2.55 -16.50 -12.28
C ASP A 49 2.42 -15.65 -11.01
N ALA A 50 2.82 -14.37 -11.07
CA ALA A 50 2.59 -13.43 -9.98
C ALA A 50 1.09 -13.19 -9.74
N ILE A 51 0.29 -13.02 -10.80
CA ILE A 51 -1.17 -12.86 -10.69
C ILE A 51 -1.81 -14.07 -10.00
N LYS A 52 -1.50 -15.29 -10.47
CA LYS A 52 -2.04 -16.53 -9.88
C LYS A 52 -1.64 -16.70 -8.42
N LEU A 53 -0.38 -16.45 -8.10
CA LEU A 53 0.12 -16.54 -6.73
C LEU A 53 -0.57 -15.51 -5.81
N GLY A 54 -0.82 -14.29 -6.31
CA GLY A 54 -1.55 -13.26 -5.58
C GLY A 54 -3.00 -13.69 -5.28
N GLU A 55 -3.68 -14.29 -6.26
CA GLU A 55 -5.03 -14.86 -6.06
C GLU A 55 -5.01 -16.00 -5.04
N GLU A 56 -4.07 -16.92 -5.14
CA GLU A 56 -3.94 -18.06 -4.23
C GLU A 56 -3.72 -17.62 -2.78
N ILE A 57 -2.75 -16.71 -2.55
CA ILE A 57 -2.43 -16.19 -1.22
C ILE A 57 -3.62 -15.44 -0.64
N MET A 58 -4.24 -14.54 -1.41
CA MET A 58 -5.35 -13.73 -0.89
C MET A 58 -6.60 -14.58 -0.67
N SER A 59 -6.84 -15.60 -1.50
CA SER A 59 -7.90 -16.60 -1.29
C SER A 59 -7.70 -17.37 0.01
N PHE A 60 -6.47 -17.84 0.26
CA PHE A 60 -6.11 -18.46 1.53
C PHE A 60 -6.38 -17.52 2.70
N ILE A 61 -5.82 -16.32 2.70
CA ILE A 61 -5.99 -15.33 3.78
C ILE A 61 -7.46 -15.01 4.02
N SER A 62 -8.25 -14.80 2.96
CA SER A 62 -9.67 -14.49 3.07
C SER A 62 -10.46 -15.63 3.71
N ARG A 63 -10.16 -16.88 3.38
CA ARG A 63 -10.82 -18.04 3.97
C ARG A 63 -10.50 -18.16 5.45
N GLU A 64 -9.22 -18.11 5.81
CA GLU A 64 -8.79 -18.22 7.21
C GLU A 64 -9.30 -17.04 8.06
N ALA A 65 -9.34 -15.82 7.49
CA ALA A 65 -9.87 -14.65 8.18
C ALA A 65 -11.39 -14.75 8.42
N LEU A 66 -12.12 -15.28 7.45
CA LEU A 66 -13.56 -15.54 7.60
C LEU A 66 -13.82 -16.63 8.64
N GLU A 67 -13.08 -17.73 8.59
CA GLU A 67 -13.19 -18.83 9.55
C GLU A 67 -12.87 -18.35 10.97
N GLY A 68 -11.82 -17.55 11.14
CA GLY A 68 -11.52 -16.89 12.41
C GLY A 68 -12.64 -15.95 12.88
N SER A 69 -13.34 -15.26 11.99
CA SER A 69 -14.49 -14.41 12.34
C SER A 69 -15.72 -15.22 12.74
N VAL A 70 -15.95 -16.37 12.10
CA VAL A 70 -17.01 -17.33 12.46
C VAL A 70 -16.75 -17.90 13.84
N GLU A 71 -15.52 -18.33 14.13
CA GLU A 71 -15.16 -18.87 15.44
C GLU A 71 -15.31 -17.82 16.55
N LEU A 72 -14.90 -16.58 16.29
CA LEU A 72 -15.13 -15.48 17.24
C LEU A 72 -16.63 -15.20 17.45
N ALA A 73 -17.48 -15.44 16.45
CA ALA A 73 -18.92 -15.27 16.60
C ALA A 73 -19.53 -16.32 17.54
N LYS A 74 -19.02 -17.56 17.50
CA LYS A 74 -19.43 -18.62 18.43
C LYS A 74 -19.09 -18.27 19.88
N GLN A 75 -17.95 -17.62 20.09
CA GLN A 75 -17.46 -17.27 21.42
C GLN A 75 -18.04 -15.95 21.97
N ARG A 76 -18.23 -14.94 21.11
CA ARG A 76 -18.56 -13.55 21.52
C ARG A 76 -19.87 -13.02 20.95
N GLY A 77 -20.58 -13.83 20.18
CA GLY A 77 -21.72 -13.43 19.36
C GLY A 77 -21.31 -12.79 18.03
N PRO A 78 -22.19 -12.82 17.01
CA PRO A 78 -21.95 -12.15 15.73
C PRO A 78 -21.96 -10.62 15.87
N PHE A 79 -21.54 -9.89 14.82
CA PHE A 79 -21.74 -8.44 14.83
C PHE A 79 -23.24 -8.10 14.92
N PRO A 80 -23.65 -7.04 15.66
CA PRO A 80 -25.06 -6.74 15.91
C PRO A 80 -25.96 -6.67 14.67
N ARG A 81 -25.49 -6.10 13.57
CA ARG A 81 -26.27 -5.98 12.31
C ARG A 81 -26.38 -7.27 11.50
N TRP A 82 -25.79 -8.38 11.95
CA TRP A 82 -25.84 -9.67 11.26
C TRP A 82 -27.27 -10.11 10.92
N PHE A 83 -28.18 -10.02 11.89
CA PHE A 83 -29.53 -10.54 11.73
C PHE A 83 -30.45 -9.62 10.93
N GLN A 84 -30.21 -8.31 10.92
CA GLN A 84 -31.16 -7.34 10.37
C GLN A 84 -30.77 -6.86 8.96
N GLU A 85 -29.47 -6.69 8.70
CA GLU A 85 -28.99 -5.93 7.53
C GLU A 85 -27.88 -6.63 6.73
N SER A 86 -27.32 -7.74 7.22
CA SER A 86 -26.15 -8.36 6.59
C SER A 86 -26.45 -8.90 5.19
N ILE A 87 -25.66 -8.46 4.20
CA ILE A 87 -25.69 -9.01 2.83
C ILE A 87 -25.16 -10.45 2.73
N TYR A 88 -24.55 -10.95 3.81
CA TYR A 88 -23.90 -12.26 3.88
C TYR A 88 -24.77 -13.30 4.59
N ARG A 89 -25.86 -12.89 5.23
CA ARG A 89 -26.77 -13.80 5.91
C ARG A 89 -27.72 -14.43 4.88
N GLU A 90 -27.82 -15.75 4.92
CA GLU A 90 -28.95 -16.47 4.31
C GLU A 90 -30.08 -16.60 5.34
N ASP A 91 -31.33 -16.37 4.91
CA ASP A 91 -32.48 -16.66 5.76
C ASP A 91 -32.78 -18.17 5.81
N GLU A 92 -33.78 -18.53 6.63
CA GLU A 92 -34.22 -19.92 6.84
C GLU A 92 -34.70 -20.61 5.56
N ASN A 93 -35.16 -19.83 4.57
CA ASN A 93 -35.61 -20.28 3.26
C ASN A 93 -34.50 -20.23 2.19
N GLY A 94 -33.28 -19.84 2.56
CA GLY A 94 -32.18 -19.60 1.62
C GLY A 94 -32.36 -18.36 0.75
N GLN A 95 -33.34 -17.50 1.06
CA GLN A 95 -33.57 -16.26 0.36
C GLN A 95 -32.67 -15.12 0.88
N ALA A 96 -32.42 -14.17 0.00
CA ALA A 96 -31.47 -13.09 0.19
C ALA A 96 -32.05 -11.91 0.96
N SER A 97 -31.19 -11.22 1.72
CA SER A 97 -31.35 -9.78 1.95
C SER A 97 -31.55 -9.05 0.60
N ARG A 98 -32.43 -8.04 0.55
CA ARG A 98 -32.91 -7.35 -0.66
C ARG A 98 -31.84 -6.67 -1.54
N LEU A 99 -30.56 -6.70 -1.16
CA LEU A 99 -29.46 -6.13 -1.95
C LEU A 99 -28.93 -7.14 -2.98
N HIS A 100 -28.88 -6.71 -4.25
CA HIS A 100 -28.06 -7.36 -5.27
C HIS A 100 -26.58 -7.29 -4.84
N SER A 101 -26.08 -8.40 -4.34
CA SER A 101 -24.70 -8.58 -3.87
C SER A 101 -24.19 -9.91 -4.44
N GLN A 102 -23.01 -9.87 -5.06
CA GLN A 102 -22.26 -11.07 -5.47
C GLN A 102 -21.46 -11.68 -4.31
N ALA A 103 -21.56 -11.13 -3.10
CA ALA A 103 -20.83 -11.64 -1.96
C ALA A 103 -21.30 -13.05 -1.57
N PRO A 104 -20.38 -13.95 -1.18
CA PRO A 104 -20.72 -15.29 -0.73
C PRO A 104 -21.60 -15.22 0.52
N ARG A 105 -22.67 -16.02 0.54
CA ARG A 105 -23.66 -16.03 1.63
C ARG A 105 -23.49 -17.26 2.50
N SER A 106 -23.90 -17.13 3.75
CA SER A 106 -23.82 -18.21 4.74
C SER A 106 -24.93 -18.10 5.78
N ARG A 107 -25.39 -19.26 6.26
CA ARG A 107 -26.21 -19.37 7.47
C ARG A 107 -25.38 -19.19 8.75
N GLU A 108 -24.07 -19.46 8.67
CA GLU A 108 -23.18 -19.41 9.82
C GLU A 108 -22.85 -17.93 10.17
N PRO A 109 -23.16 -17.48 11.40
CA PRO A 109 -22.88 -16.12 11.81
C PRO A 109 -21.39 -15.83 11.93
N ARG A 110 -21.02 -14.57 11.71
CA ARG A 110 -19.64 -14.09 11.81
C ARG A 110 -19.52 -12.85 12.69
N ARG A 111 -18.34 -12.65 13.28
CA ARG A 111 -18.07 -11.59 14.26
C ARG A 111 -17.90 -10.22 13.61
N ASN A 112 -17.49 -10.16 12.34
CA ASN A 112 -17.09 -8.94 11.65
C ASN A 112 -17.83 -8.78 10.32
N ALA A 113 -18.30 -7.57 10.00
CA ALA A 113 -18.96 -7.29 8.73
C ALA A 113 -17.99 -7.25 7.53
N THR A 114 -16.72 -6.97 7.78
CA THR A 114 -15.62 -7.20 6.85
C THR A 114 -14.41 -7.73 7.61
N VAL A 115 -13.57 -8.53 6.95
CA VAL A 115 -12.40 -9.17 7.52
C VAL A 115 -11.10 -8.82 6.80
N THR A 116 -11.14 -8.40 5.53
CA THR A 116 -9.95 -8.24 4.69
C THR A 116 -9.90 -6.89 3.99
N SER A 117 -8.70 -6.31 3.88
CA SER A 117 -8.45 -5.10 3.09
C SER A 117 -6.96 -4.99 2.82
N VAL A 118 -6.56 -4.52 1.65
CA VAL A 118 -5.16 -4.15 1.41
C VAL A 118 -5.04 -2.65 1.56
N ALA A 119 -4.40 -2.20 2.63
CA ALA A 119 -4.15 -0.80 2.92
C ALA A 119 -2.77 -0.37 2.42
N PRO A 120 -2.51 0.95 2.23
CA PRO A 120 -1.15 1.44 2.15
C PRO A 120 -0.41 1.12 3.46
N THR A 121 0.78 0.56 3.35
CA THR A 121 1.60 0.20 4.52
C THR A 121 2.88 1.05 4.61
N GLY A 122 2.83 2.30 4.14
CA GLY A 122 4.03 3.13 3.93
C GLY A 122 4.93 3.28 5.17
N THR A 123 4.37 3.38 6.37
CA THR A 123 5.17 3.44 7.61
C THR A 123 5.50 2.05 8.15
N ILE A 124 4.52 1.16 8.26
CA ILE A 124 4.71 -0.15 8.91
C ILE A 124 5.57 -1.11 8.08
N SER A 125 5.61 -0.95 6.75
CA SER A 125 6.51 -1.75 5.91
C SER A 125 7.96 -1.30 6.03
N LEU A 126 8.23 -0.04 6.37
CA LEU A 126 9.58 0.41 6.73
C LEU A 126 10.04 -0.23 8.04
N ILE A 127 9.15 -0.31 9.04
CA ILE A 127 9.43 -1.00 10.31
C ILE A 127 9.70 -2.49 10.06
N ALA A 128 8.88 -3.13 9.22
CA ALA A 128 9.04 -4.53 8.84
C ALA A 128 10.16 -4.76 7.80
N ASN A 129 10.82 -3.70 7.33
CA ASN A 129 11.84 -3.71 6.29
C ASN A 129 11.44 -4.51 5.03
N CYS A 130 10.24 -4.25 4.52
CA CYS A 130 9.69 -4.89 3.33
C CYS A 130 8.94 -3.91 2.41
N SER A 131 8.66 -4.34 1.19
CA SER A 131 7.84 -3.62 0.21
C SER A 131 6.43 -3.33 0.74
N SER A 132 5.86 -2.20 0.32
CA SER A 132 4.57 -1.74 0.86
C SER A 132 3.39 -2.44 0.21
N GLY A 133 2.48 -3.00 1.02
CA GLY A 133 1.22 -3.57 0.55
C GLY A 133 1.43 -4.62 -0.53
N ILE A 134 0.68 -4.44 -1.62
CA ILE A 134 0.86 -5.17 -2.88
C ILE A 134 1.60 -4.34 -3.94
N GLU A 135 2.23 -3.22 -3.57
CA GLU A 135 2.94 -2.37 -4.52
C GLU A 135 4.21 -3.05 -5.03
N PRO A 136 4.61 -2.82 -6.30
CA PRO A 136 5.93 -3.22 -6.78
C PRO A 136 7.04 -2.40 -6.11
N ILE A 137 8.28 -2.87 -6.25
CA ILE A 137 9.46 -2.11 -5.81
C ILE A 137 9.47 -0.78 -6.57
N TYR A 138 9.48 0.35 -5.85
CA TYR A 138 9.47 1.66 -6.50
C TYR A 138 10.80 1.98 -7.18
N SER A 139 11.91 1.75 -6.48
CA SER A 139 13.27 1.90 -7.01
C SER A 139 14.22 0.94 -6.30
N ILE A 140 15.21 0.44 -7.05
CA ILE A 140 16.28 -0.41 -6.51
C ILE A 140 17.32 0.42 -5.76
N VAL A 141 17.60 1.62 -6.24
CA VAL A 141 18.53 2.57 -5.62
C VAL A 141 17.86 3.93 -5.54
N TYR A 142 17.87 4.57 -4.38
CA TYR A 142 17.29 5.89 -4.19
C TYR A 142 18.13 6.73 -3.25
N THR A 143 18.01 8.06 -3.33
CA THR A 143 18.66 8.98 -2.41
C THR A 143 17.65 9.54 -1.42
N ARG A 144 18.08 9.75 -0.17
CA ARG A 144 17.32 10.55 0.80
C ARG A 144 18.21 11.64 1.37
N LEU A 145 17.62 12.80 1.61
CA LEU A 145 18.26 13.89 2.34
C LEU A 145 18.29 13.50 3.83
N SER A 146 19.49 13.47 4.40
CA SER A 146 19.68 13.38 5.86
C SER A 146 19.45 14.76 6.50
N PHE A 147 19.27 14.78 7.82
CA PHE A 147 19.05 16.00 8.62
C PHE A 147 20.14 17.06 8.42
N GLU A 148 21.34 16.67 8.00
CA GLU A 148 22.49 17.54 7.81
C GLU A 148 22.72 17.97 6.34
N SER A 149 21.70 17.85 5.48
CA SER A 149 21.79 18.14 4.03
C SER A 149 22.68 17.17 3.24
N GLU A 150 23.20 16.12 3.86
CA GLU A 150 23.95 15.07 3.18
C GLU A 150 22.99 14.12 2.44
N ARG A 151 23.25 13.87 1.16
CA ARG A 151 22.47 12.92 0.34
C ARG A 151 23.02 11.52 0.55
N MET A 152 22.25 10.68 1.24
CA MET A 152 22.60 9.28 1.45
C MET A 152 21.96 8.40 0.37
N THR A 153 22.74 7.50 -0.22
CA THR A 153 22.25 6.54 -1.22
C THR A 153 21.87 5.23 -0.53
N PHE A 154 20.65 4.77 -0.78
CA PHE A 154 20.11 3.52 -0.26
C PHE A 154 19.87 2.54 -1.40
N VAL A 155 20.23 1.27 -1.16
CA VAL A 155 19.95 0.15 -2.07
C VAL A 155 18.91 -0.74 -1.41
N HIS A 156 17.98 -1.26 -2.21
CA HIS A 156 16.98 -2.20 -1.74
C HIS A 156 17.64 -3.42 -1.07
N PRO A 157 17.37 -3.72 0.22
CA PRO A 157 18.12 -4.71 0.99
C PRO A 157 18.17 -6.10 0.33
N LEU A 158 17.03 -6.57 -0.18
CA LEU A 158 16.95 -7.87 -0.86
C LEU A 158 17.76 -7.91 -2.17
N PHE A 159 17.81 -6.79 -2.90
CA PHE A 159 18.60 -6.74 -4.12
C PHE A 159 20.09 -6.74 -3.78
N MET A 160 20.51 -5.99 -2.76
CA MET A 160 21.90 -5.99 -2.29
C MET A 160 22.33 -7.40 -1.88
N GLN A 161 21.53 -8.09 -1.08
CA GLN A 161 21.81 -9.47 -0.66
C GLN A 161 21.87 -10.41 -1.87
N TYR A 162 20.89 -10.34 -2.76
CA TYR A 162 20.82 -11.16 -3.97
C TYR A 162 22.05 -10.95 -4.87
N ALA A 163 22.38 -9.70 -5.18
CA ALA A 163 23.50 -9.34 -6.04
C ALA A 163 24.85 -9.72 -5.43
N SER A 164 24.98 -9.60 -4.10
CA SER A 164 26.20 -10.00 -3.38
C SER A 164 26.38 -11.51 -3.45
N ASN A 165 25.32 -12.28 -3.17
CA ASN A 165 25.36 -13.74 -3.24
C ASN A 165 25.65 -14.27 -4.64
N LYS A 166 25.21 -13.55 -5.67
CA LYS A 166 25.45 -13.89 -7.09
C LYS A 166 26.75 -13.31 -7.64
N GLY A 167 27.52 -12.55 -6.84
CA GLY A 167 28.85 -12.06 -7.20
C GLY A 167 28.87 -10.92 -8.23
N PHE A 168 27.76 -10.21 -8.46
CA PHE A 168 27.72 -9.07 -9.39
C PHE A 168 27.49 -7.71 -8.70
N TYR A 169 27.35 -7.70 -7.37
CA TYR A 169 27.24 -6.45 -6.62
C TYR A 169 28.55 -5.64 -6.68
N SER A 170 28.43 -4.34 -6.98
CA SER A 170 29.52 -3.37 -6.80
C SER A 170 28.96 -1.97 -6.59
N GLU A 171 29.71 -1.10 -5.90
CA GLU A 171 29.32 0.31 -5.75
C GLU A 171 29.21 1.03 -7.11
N SER A 172 30.08 0.66 -8.07
CA SER A 172 30.04 1.25 -9.42
C SER A 172 28.77 0.86 -10.17
N LEU A 173 28.31 -0.39 -10.01
CA LEU A 173 27.01 -0.83 -10.51
C LEU A 173 25.90 -0.01 -9.84
N MET A 174 25.87 0.11 -8.50
CA MET A 174 24.82 0.86 -7.80
C MET A 174 24.73 2.32 -8.24
N LYS A 175 25.88 2.98 -8.50
CA LYS A 175 25.92 4.34 -9.07
C LYS A 175 25.33 4.38 -10.49
N ARG A 176 25.60 3.39 -11.34
CA ARG A 176 24.99 3.27 -12.68
C ARG A 176 23.48 3.04 -12.59
N VAL A 177 23.03 2.18 -11.67
CA VAL A 177 21.60 1.93 -11.43
C VAL A 177 20.90 3.19 -10.97
N LEU A 178 21.48 3.93 -10.02
CA LEU A 178 20.94 5.22 -9.57
C LEU A 178 20.82 6.22 -10.72
N LYS A 179 21.89 6.38 -11.52
CA LYS A 179 21.90 7.31 -12.65
C LYS A 179 20.88 6.96 -13.73
N ARG A 180 20.64 5.66 -13.98
CA ARG A 180 19.67 5.20 -14.98
C ARG A 180 18.25 5.05 -14.44
N GLY A 181 18.08 4.90 -13.13
CA GLY A 181 16.81 4.57 -12.48
C GLY A 181 16.30 3.15 -12.76
N SER A 182 17.11 2.28 -13.38
CA SER A 182 16.67 0.98 -13.89
C SER A 182 17.82 -0.03 -13.98
N LEU A 183 17.50 -1.31 -13.75
CA LEU A 183 18.41 -2.44 -13.97
C LEU A 183 18.34 -2.97 -15.41
N GLN A 184 17.27 -2.69 -16.15
CA GLN A 184 16.89 -3.48 -17.34
C GLN A 184 17.93 -3.41 -18.47
N SER A 185 18.64 -2.28 -18.58
CA SER A 185 19.60 -2.00 -19.66
C SER A 185 21.07 -2.24 -19.29
N LEU A 186 21.35 -2.91 -18.17
CA LEU A 186 22.71 -3.18 -17.70
C LEU A 186 23.10 -4.63 -17.95
N ASP A 187 24.00 -4.87 -18.89
CA ASP A 187 24.40 -6.23 -19.32
C ASP A 187 25.15 -7.03 -18.23
N GLU A 188 25.80 -6.31 -17.32
CA GLU A 188 26.45 -6.86 -16.12
C GLU A 188 25.45 -7.37 -15.06
N VAL A 189 24.15 -7.05 -15.20
CA VAL A 189 23.09 -7.56 -14.33
C VAL A 189 22.45 -8.79 -15.00
N PRO A 190 22.51 -9.98 -14.36
CA PRO A 190 21.92 -11.19 -14.92
C PRO A 190 20.44 -11.02 -15.27
N THR A 191 20.00 -11.66 -16.36
CA THR A 191 18.63 -11.54 -16.87
C THR A 191 17.59 -11.97 -15.83
N GLU A 192 17.88 -12.99 -15.04
CA GLU A 192 17.02 -13.42 -13.94
C GLU A 192 16.85 -12.33 -12.87
N ALA A 193 17.90 -11.56 -12.58
CA ALA A 193 17.84 -10.46 -11.61
C ALA A 193 17.02 -9.30 -12.17
N ARG A 194 17.24 -8.94 -13.45
CA ARG A 194 16.46 -7.91 -14.14
C ARG A 194 14.96 -8.23 -14.15
N ARG A 195 14.61 -9.51 -14.34
CA ARG A 195 13.24 -10.01 -14.33
C ARG A 195 12.62 -10.04 -12.92
N ALA A 196 13.38 -10.44 -11.90
CA ALA A 196 12.87 -10.55 -10.52
C ALA A 196 12.70 -9.18 -9.83
N PHE A 197 13.50 -8.18 -10.23
CA PHE A 197 13.57 -6.87 -9.59
C PHE A 197 13.04 -5.74 -10.49
N VAL A 198 11.95 -6.02 -11.23
CA VAL A 198 11.24 -4.99 -12.02
C VAL A 198 10.66 -3.91 -11.11
N THR A 199 10.78 -2.65 -11.52
CA THR A 199 10.32 -1.51 -10.73
C THR A 199 8.97 -0.97 -11.20
N ALA A 200 8.33 -0.18 -10.34
CA ALA A 200 7.00 0.39 -10.60
C ALA A 200 6.90 1.18 -11.92
N ARG A 201 7.98 1.81 -12.40
CA ARG A 201 8.00 2.57 -13.67
C ARG A 201 8.23 1.69 -14.89
N GLU A 202 8.75 0.48 -14.68
CA GLU A 202 9.05 -0.49 -15.75
C GLU A 202 7.84 -1.39 -16.05
N ILE A 203 6.92 -1.51 -15.09
CA ILE A 203 5.71 -2.33 -15.21
C ILE A 203 4.64 -1.57 -16.02
N ALA A 204 4.07 -2.24 -17.02
CA ALA A 204 2.99 -1.63 -17.81
C ALA A 204 1.73 -1.40 -16.94
N PRO A 205 0.96 -0.31 -17.17
CA PRO A 205 -0.23 0.01 -16.37
C PRO A 205 -1.25 -1.13 -16.27
N GLU A 206 -1.41 -1.91 -17.35
CA GLU A 206 -2.28 -3.08 -17.39
C GLU A 206 -1.94 -4.09 -16.29
N TRP A 207 -0.65 -4.41 -16.09
CA TRP A 207 -0.21 -5.37 -15.07
C TRP A 207 -0.50 -4.88 -13.65
N HIS A 208 -0.40 -3.57 -13.40
CA HIS A 208 -0.83 -3.02 -12.12
C HIS A 208 -2.33 -3.22 -11.87
N VAL A 209 -3.17 -3.00 -12.89
CA VAL A 209 -4.63 -3.17 -12.78
C VAL A 209 -4.98 -4.65 -12.57
N ARG A 210 -4.34 -5.54 -13.34
CA ARG A 210 -4.53 -6.99 -13.21
C ARG A 210 -4.11 -7.50 -11.83
N MET A 211 -3.00 -7.00 -11.30
CA MET A 211 -2.57 -7.34 -9.94
C MET A 211 -3.54 -6.85 -8.89
N GLN A 212 -4.07 -5.62 -9.04
CA GLN A 212 -5.11 -5.13 -8.14
C GLN A 212 -6.36 -6.03 -8.18
N ALA A 213 -6.80 -6.41 -9.38
CA ALA A 213 -7.96 -7.26 -9.58
C ALA A 213 -7.78 -8.65 -8.94
N ALA A 214 -6.59 -9.24 -9.09
CA ALA A 214 -6.21 -10.52 -8.49
C ALA A 214 -6.47 -10.55 -6.97
N PHE A 215 -5.96 -9.55 -6.24
CA PHE A 215 -6.20 -9.42 -4.81
C PHE A 215 -7.67 -9.05 -4.51
N GLN A 216 -8.28 -8.17 -5.31
CA GLN A 216 -9.64 -7.68 -5.07
C GLN A 216 -10.71 -8.78 -5.09
N LYS A 217 -10.52 -9.84 -5.90
CA LYS A 217 -11.40 -11.03 -5.95
C LYS A 217 -11.63 -11.67 -4.59
N HIS A 218 -10.64 -11.60 -3.71
CA HIS A 218 -10.65 -12.25 -2.39
C HIS A 218 -10.66 -11.22 -1.25
N ILE A 219 -11.13 -9.99 -1.51
CA ILE A 219 -11.21 -8.92 -0.52
C ILE A 219 -12.64 -8.37 -0.44
N ASP A 220 -13.18 -8.32 0.77
CA ASP A 220 -14.52 -7.80 1.05
C ASP A 220 -14.57 -6.26 1.17
N ALA A 221 -13.54 -5.62 1.73
CA ALA A 221 -13.34 -4.17 1.65
C ALA A 221 -12.72 -3.78 0.30
N ALA A 222 -11.68 -2.93 0.27
CA ALA A 222 -11.04 -2.47 -0.96
C ALA A 222 -9.53 -2.71 -0.96
N VAL A 223 -8.93 -2.54 -2.14
CA VAL A 223 -7.48 -2.60 -2.36
C VAL A 223 -6.95 -1.20 -2.63
N SER A 224 -5.99 -0.76 -1.82
CA SER A 224 -5.16 0.39 -2.13
C SER A 224 -4.02 -0.05 -3.05
N LYS A 225 -4.08 0.40 -4.31
CA LYS A 225 -3.02 0.18 -5.29
C LYS A 225 -2.89 1.42 -6.19
N THR A 226 -1.64 1.83 -6.43
CA THR A 226 -1.32 2.89 -7.39
C THR A 226 -1.04 2.28 -8.76
N ILE A 227 -1.76 2.71 -9.79
CA ILE A 227 -1.46 2.38 -11.19
C ILE A 227 -0.49 3.43 -11.71
N ASN A 228 0.80 3.08 -11.81
CA ASN A 228 1.83 4.00 -12.28
C ASN A 228 1.79 4.08 -13.81
N PHE A 229 1.92 5.30 -14.33
CA PHE A 229 2.03 5.58 -15.74
C PHE A 229 3.32 6.35 -16.05
N PRO A 230 3.95 6.11 -17.21
CA PRO A 230 5.07 6.93 -17.65
C PRO A 230 4.61 8.37 -17.94
N ALA A 231 5.55 9.33 -17.92
CA ALA A 231 5.25 10.74 -18.15
C ALA A 231 4.56 11.02 -19.50
N GLY A 232 4.92 10.24 -20.52
CA GLY A 232 4.33 10.31 -21.86
C GLY A 232 2.93 9.69 -22.00
N ALA A 233 2.35 9.12 -20.93
CA ALA A 233 1.03 8.51 -21.00
C ALA A 233 -0.05 9.54 -21.36
N THR A 234 -0.92 9.14 -22.29
CA THR A 234 -2.04 9.91 -22.82
C THR A 234 -3.29 9.72 -21.96
N VAL A 235 -4.29 10.59 -22.17
CA VAL A 235 -5.62 10.45 -21.55
C VAL A 235 -6.27 9.12 -21.94
N ASP A 236 -6.07 8.67 -23.18
CA ASP A 236 -6.61 7.39 -23.64
C ASP A 236 -5.96 6.20 -22.94
N ASP A 237 -4.69 6.27 -22.56
CA ASP A 237 -4.02 5.22 -21.79
C ASP A 237 -4.65 5.09 -20.40
N VAL A 238 -4.92 6.21 -19.73
CA VAL A 238 -5.61 6.26 -18.43
C VAL A 238 -7.04 5.75 -18.55
N LYS A 239 -7.76 6.16 -19.60
CA LYS A 239 -9.11 5.67 -19.89
C LYS A 239 -9.15 4.14 -20.04
N ARG A 240 -8.18 3.55 -20.75
CA ARG A 240 -8.10 2.09 -20.90
C ARG A 240 -7.90 1.39 -19.56
N ALA A 241 -7.10 1.94 -18.65
CA ALA A 241 -6.94 1.37 -17.31
C ALA A 241 -8.23 1.45 -16.47
N TYR A 242 -9.00 2.54 -16.58
CA TYR A 242 -10.31 2.64 -15.91
C TYR A 242 -11.31 1.61 -16.44
N LEU A 243 -11.39 1.44 -17.76
CA LEU A 243 -12.28 0.46 -18.38
C LEU A 243 -11.87 -0.97 -17.99
N LEU A 244 -10.57 -1.27 -18.01
CA LEU A 244 -10.05 -2.57 -17.58
C LEU A 244 -10.33 -2.85 -16.10
N ALA A 245 -10.13 -1.85 -15.23
CA ALA A 245 -10.44 -2.00 -13.80
C ALA A 245 -11.93 -2.28 -13.56
N HIS A 246 -12.81 -1.61 -14.32
CA HIS A 246 -14.25 -1.88 -14.28
C HIS A 246 -14.59 -3.29 -14.77
N GLU A 247 -14.04 -3.70 -15.92
CA GLU A 247 -14.23 -5.05 -16.50
C GLU A 247 -13.78 -6.16 -15.54
N LEU A 248 -12.65 -5.96 -14.87
CA LEU A 248 -12.09 -6.91 -13.91
C LEU A 248 -12.73 -6.85 -12.51
N GLY A 249 -13.73 -5.98 -12.29
CA GLY A 249 -14.46 -5.91 -11.03
C GLY A 249 -13.72 -5.22 -9.88
N CYS A 250 -12.75 -4.34 -10.18
CA CYS A 250 -12.09 -3.52 -9.17
C CYS A 250 -13.10 -2.55 -8.53
N LYS A 251 -13.08 -2.43 -7.20
CA LYS A 251 -14.01 -1.53 -6.45
C LYS A 251 -13.61 -0.05 -6.53
N GLY A 252 -12.39 0.24 -6.96
CA GLY A 252 -11.84 1.58 -7.14
C GLY A 252 -10.52 1.50 -7.90
N ILE A 253 -9.95 2.64 -8.27
CA ILE A 253 -8.67 2.72 -8.97
C ILE A 253 -8.01 4.07 -8.67
N THR A 254 -6.70 4.05 -8.44
CA THR A 254 -5.89 5.25 -8.23
C THR A 254 -4.77 5.26 -9.26
N VAL A 255 -4.63 6.36 -10.00
CA VAL A 255 -3.61 6.50 -11.04
C VAL A 255 -2.59 7.55 -10.62
N TYR A 256 -1.33 7.28 -10.93
CA TYR A 256 -0.25 8.26 -10.82
C TYR A 256 0.53 8.28 -12.12
N ARG A 257 0.48 9.41 -12.83
CA ARG A 257 1.33 9.65 -14.00
C ARG A 257 2.60 10.34 -13.55
N ASP A 258 3.72 9.76 -13.92
CA ASP A 258 5.02 10.34 -13.63
C ASP A 258 5.14 11.77 -14.18
N GLY A 259 5.78 12.66 -13.42
CA GLY A 259 5.87 14.09 -13.74
C GLY A 259 4.55 14.87 -13.69
N SER A 260 3.44 14.30 -13.22
CA SER A 260 2.16 15.03 -13.11
C SER A 260 2.05 15.97 -11.90
N ARG A 261 3.00 15.90 -10.95
CA ARG A 261 3.07 16.75 -9.76
C ARG A 261 4.46 17.37 -9.64
N GLU A 262 4.51 18.62 -9.17
CA GLU A 262 5.75 19.42 -9.06
C GLU A 262 6.71 18.91 -7.97
N LYS A 263 6.20 18.33 -6.88
CA LYS A 263 7.01 17.75 -5.79
C LYS A 263 6.77 16.25 -5.69
N GLN A 264 7.82 15.46 -5.92
CA GLN A 264 7.80 14.00 -5.71
C GLN A 264 8.48 13.66 -4.38
N VAL A 265 7.83 12.85 -3.55
CA VAL A 265 8.38 12.39 -2.25
C VAL A 265 9.59 11.46 -2.45
N LEU A 266 9.66 10.79 -3.60
CA LEU A 266 10.74 9.87 -3.97
C LEU A 266 11.35 10.34 -5.30
N SER A 267 12.48 11.06 -5.25
CA SER A 267 13.21 11.45 -6.45
C SER A 267 14.22 10.38 -6.86
N THR A 268 14.18 10.00 -8.13
CA THR A 268 15.27 9.23 -8.78
C THR A 268 16.25 10.15 -9.52
N GLU A 269 15.96 11.46 -9.57
CA GLU A 269 16.76 12.43 -10.30
C GLU A 269 17.93 12.95 -9.47
N MET A 270 19.14 12.82 -10.02
CA MET A 270 20.28 13.64 -9.62
C MET A 270 20.18 14.95 -10.40
N GLU A 271 19.76 16.03 -9.75
CA GLU A 271 20.22 17.34 -10.19
C GLU A 271 21.74 17.38 -10.00
N ASP A 272 22.42 17.89 -11.03
CA ASP A 272 23.87 17.96 -11.26
C ASP A 272 24.74 18.00 -9.98
N MET A 273 25.67 17.05 -9.79
CA MET A 273 26.53 16.99 -8.58
C MET A 273 27.97 16.58 -8.87
N SER A 274 28.89 17.47 -8.51
CA SER A 274 30.36 17.36 -8.57
C SER A 274 31.01 16.87 -7.26
N GLU A 275 30.30 16.18 -6.36
CA GLU A 275 30.84 15.76 -5.05
C GLU A 275 30.59 14.28 -4.70
N PRO A 276 31.41 13.67 -3.80
CA PRO A 276 31.41 12.23 -3.55
C PRO A 276 30.21 11.76 -2.71
N LEU A 277 29.59 10.65 -3.11
CA LEU A 277 28.47 10.00 -2.42
C LEU A 277 28.97 8.96 -1.39
N THR A 278 28.46 9.04 -0.15
CA THR A 278 28.63 8.11 0.96
C THR A 278 27.47 7.08 0.99
N LEU A 279 27.80 5.80 1.10
CA LEU A 279 26.84 4.68 1.18
C LEU A 279 26.69 4.23 2.63
N ALA A 280 25.46 4.16 3.15
CA ALA A 280 25.20 3.59 4.48
C ALA A 280 24.08 2.55 4.46
N SER A 281 24.15 1.60 5.39
CA SER A 281 23.07 0.67 5.68
C SER A 281 21.99 1.35 6.53
N ALA A 282 20.72 1.04 6.27
CA ALA A 282 19.59 1.62 6.98
C ALA A 282 19.50 1.06 8.42
N GLY A 283 20.16 1.75 9.36
CA GLY A 283 19.97 1.63 10.80
C GLY A 283 19.23 2.85 11.34
N HIS A 284 18.36 2.61 12.32
CA HIS A 284 17.45 3.56 12.98
C HIS A 284 17.97 4.99 13.14
N ALA A 285 17.21 5.96 12.63
CA ALA A 285 17.20 7.33 13.12
C ALA A 285 15.73 7.76 13.28
N GLU A 286 15.32 8.05 14.52
CA GLU A 286 14.00 8.59 14.84
C GLU A 286 13.81 9.94 14.14
N MET A 287 12.65 10.08 13.50
CA MET A 287 12.41 11.06 12.45
C MET A 287 11.54 12.20 12.98
N GLU A 288 12.13 13.29 13.46
CA GLU A 288 11.36 14.53 13.66
C GLU A 288 11.03 15.13 12.28
N ARG A 289 9.74 15.12 11.92
CA ARG A 289 9.30 15.58 10.61
C ARG A 289 9.35 17.12 10.53
N PRO A 290 9.81 17.73 9.42
CA PRO A 290 9.87 19.18 9.25
C PRO A 290 8.51 19.88 9.40
N GLU A 291 7.43 19.17 9.06
CA GLU A 291 6.05 19.63 9.26
C GLU A 291 5.75 19.96 10.73
N ASN A 292 6.31 19.22 11.68
CA ASN A 292 6.11 19.48 13.12
C ASN A 292 6.75 20.79 13.56
N GLN A 293 7.84 21.22 12.91
CA GLN A 293 8.49 22.51 13.20
C GLN A 293 7.68 23.69 12.66
N LEU A 294 7.02 23.52 11.50
CA LEU A 294 6.12 24.53 10.93
C LEU A 294 4.83 24.65 11.76
N LEU A 295 4.26 23.51 12.17
CA LEU A 295 3.11 23.46 13.07
C LEU A 295 3.41 24.09 14.42
N ALA A 296 4.59 23.85 15.01
CA ALA A 296 5.03 24.49 16.26
C ALA A 296 5.18 26.01 16.14
N ARG A 297 5.40 26.53 14.93
CA ARG A 297 5.46 27.98 14.62
C ARG A 297 4.12 28.54 14.12
N ASN A 298 3.06 27.74 14.13
CA ASN A 298 1.72 28.07 13.65
C ASN A 298 1.69 28.48 12.16
N ILE A 299 2.52 27.82 11.33
CA ILE A 299 2.67 28.07 9.90
C ILE A 299 2.14 26.86 9.11
N CYS A 300 1.33 27.11 8.09
CA CYS A 300 0.78 26.08 7.22
C CYS A 300 1.89 25.46 6.35
N PRO A 301 2.07 24.13 6.37
CA PRO A 301 3.07 23.45 5.53
C PRO A 301 2.82 23.58 4.03
N ASP A 302 1.55 23.77 3.62
CA ASP A 302 1.16 23.78 2.21
C ASP A 302 1.34 25.16 1.57
N CYS A 303 0.97 26.23 2.25
CA CYS A 303 0.98 27.58 1.67
C CYS A 303 1.77 28.63 2.46
N GLY A 304 2.30 28.29 3.63
CA GLY A 304 3.07 29.22 4.48
C GLY A 304 2.24 30.24 5.24
N ASP A 305 0.91 30.24 5.11
CA ASP A 305 0.03 31.15 5.88
C ASP A 305 -0.09 30.73 7.35
N THR A 306 -0.52 31.66 8.19
CA THR A 306 -0.79 31.39 9.61
C THR A 306 -1.96 30.43 9.78
N LEU A 307 -1.74 29.37 10.56
CA LEU A 307 -2.77 28.40 10.90
C LEU A 307 -3.75 28.97 11.92
N ARG A 308 -5.02 28.60 11.79
CA ARG A 308 -6.10 28.89 12.73
C ARG A 308 -6.41 27.66 13.55
N GLN A 309 -6.80 27.85 14.81
CA GLN A 309 -7.15 26.75 15.70
C GLN A 309 -8.65 26.72 15.95
N ASN A 310 -9.24 25.52 15.92
CA ASN A 310 -10.58 25.26 16.42
C ASN A 310 -10.58 23.93 17.18
N GLY A 311 -10.73 24.00 18.50
CA GLY A 311 -10.51 22.85 19.39
C GLY A 311 -9.08 22.31 19.29
N GLY A 312 -8.96 20.99 19.16
CA GLY A 312 -7.67 20.29 18.99
C GLY A 312 -7.12 20.29 17.56
N CYS A 313 -7.72 21.03 16.62
CA CYS A 313 -7.31 20.99 15.22
C CYS A 313 -6.84 22.36 14.71
N LEU A 314 -5.73 22.33 13.97
CA LEU A 314 -5.19 23.44 13.19
C LEU A 314 -5.69 23.35 11.76
N TYR A 315 -6.09 24.47 11.17
CA TYR A 315 -6.55 24.54 9.78
C TYR A 315 -6.12 25.83 9.09
N CYS A 316 -5.96 25.76 7.77
CA CYS A 316 -5.60 26.88 6.90
C CYS A 316 -6.71 27.11 5.85
N THR A 317 -6.80 28.33 5.35
CA THR A 317 -7.70 28.71 4.26
C THR A 317 -7.36 28.04 2.91
N CYS A 318 -6.15 27.49 2.75
CA CYS A 318 -5.77 26.73 1.56
C CYS A 318 -6.33 25.30 1.52
N GLY A 319 -6.99 24.84 2.58
CA GLY A 319 -7.54 23.48 2.70
C GLY A 319 -6.70 22.53 3.55
N TYR A 320 -5.53 22.95 4.03
CA TYR A 320 -4.73 22.18 4.98
C TYR A 320 -5.44 22.10 6.35
N SER A 321 -5.51 20.90 6.94
CA SER A 321 -5.97 20.72 8.31
C SER A 321 -5.29 19.54 8.98
N VAL A 322 -4.92 19.68 10.25
CA VAL A 322 -4.34 18.62 11.08
C VAL A 322 -4.88 18.72 12.50
N CYS A 323 -5.24 17.59 13.11
CA CYS A 323 -5.58 17.55 14.53
C CYS A 323 -4.35 17.20 15.33
N VAL A 324 -3.96 18.10 16.24
CA VAL A 324 -2.83 17.91 17.14
C VAL A 324 -3.39 17.39 18.46
N GLN A 325 -2.91 16.23 18.90
CA GLN A 325 -3.17 15.77 20.27
C GLN A 325 -2.38 16.69 21.20
N THR A 326 -3.07 17.39 22.10
CA THR A 326 -2.46 18.11 23.22
C THR A 326 -1.83 17.15 24.21
#